data_AF-A0A2C9LZF6-F1
#
_entry.id   AF-A0A2C9LZF6-F1
#
_cell.length_a   1.000
_cell.length_b   1.000
_cell.length_c   1.000
_cell.angle_alpha   90.00
_cell.angle_beta   90.00
_cell.angle_gamma   90.00
#
_symmetry.space_group_name_H-M   'P 1'
#
loop_
_entity.id
_entity.type
_entity.pdbx_description
1 polymer ?
#
loop_
_entity_poly.entity_id
_entity_poly.type
_entity_poly.pdbx_seq_one_letter_code
_entity_poly.pdbx_strand_id
1 'polypeptide(L)'
;MMQVGRLQGFDGKITGQGKLLLQDTLSVAEVTSAGQQKFKERRVFLFEQMIIFSEMIERKKGMFSNATYIYKNSLNVNKMSLICNVDNEPLRFQLNDRTPGSDVRMIIQANSEENKETWVRQIQSILDMQKKFSFSTPVSHSIPEGTQ
;
A
#
# COMPACT_ATOMS: atom_id res chain seq x y z
N MET A 1 -7.45 20.75 -3.57
CA MET A 1 -6.89 20.06 -4.76
C MET A 1 -5.76 19.15 -4.29
N MET A 2 -5.76 17.87 -4.70
CA MET A 2 -4.97 16.79 -4.07
C MET A 2 -3.45 17.03 -4.12
N GLN A 3 -2.77 16.88 -2.97
CA GLN A 3 -1.31 16.92 -2.83
C GLN A 3 -0.59 15.88 -3.73
N VAL A 4 -1.30 14.79 -4.04
CA VAL A 4 -0.87 13.68 -4.90
C VAL A 4 -0.51 14.10 -6.33
N GLY A 5 -1.12 15.15 -6.91
CA GLY A 5 -0.79 15.60 -8.26
C GLY A 5 0.65 16.10 -8.43
N ARG A 6 1.39 16.24 -7.32
CA ARG A 6 2.80 16.63 -7.27
C ARG A 6 3.75 15.44 -7.07
N LEU A 7 3.25 14.20 -7.13
CA LEU A 7 4.07 13.00 -7.08
C LEU A 7 4.88 12.87 -8.37
N GLN A 8 6.19 12.90 -8.25
CA GLN A 8 7.14 12.78 -9.35
C GLN A 8 7.78 11.39 -9.37
N GLY A 9 8.11 10.89 -10.55
CA GLY A 9 8.80 9.61 -10.74
C GLY A 9 7.93 8.37 -10.60
N PHE A 10 6.60 8.52 -10.49
CA PHE A 10 5.67 7.39 -10.55
C PHE A 10 5.38 7.04 -12.01
N ASP A 11 5.77 5.84 -12.43
CA ASP A 11 5.52 5.33 -13.78
C ASP A 11 4.13 4.69 -13.87
N GLY A 12 3.10 5.54 -13.81
CA GLY A 12 1.71 5.10 -13.84
C GLY A 12 0.71 6.25 -13.76
N LYS A 13 -0.56 5.96 -14.07
CA LYS A 13 -1.65 6.93 -13.91
C LYS A 13 -2.23 6.82 -12.51
N ILE A 14 -1.95 7.83 -11.68
CA ILE A 14 -2.52 7.94 -10.32
C ILE A 14 -4.05 7.92 -10.37
N THR A 15 -4.65 8.63 -11.32
CA THR A 15 -6.11 8.64 -11.51
C THR A 15 -6.69 7.27 -11.85
N GLY A 16 -5.87 6.34 -12.35
CA GLY A 16 -6.24 4.96 -12.59
C GLY A 16 -6.16 4.04 -11.36
N GLN A 17 -5.67 4.54 -10.21
CA GLN A 17 -5.53 3.74 -8.99
C GLN A 17 -6.79 3.76 -8.10
N GLY A 18 -7.86 4.42 -8.56
CA GLY A 18 -9.10 4.61 -7.80
C GLY A 18 -9.03 5.79 -6.83
N LYS A 19 -9.94 5.79 -5.86
CA LYS A 19 -10.05 6.86 -4.85
C LYS A 19 -8.87 6.80 -3.87
N LEU A 20 -8.34 7.96 -3.49
CA LEU A 20 -7.43 8.09 -2.35
C LEU A 20 -8.23 7.88 -1.05
N LEU A 21 -7.87 6.87 -0.27
CA LEU A 21 -8.55 6.46 0.96
C LEU A 21 -7.86 6.99 2.21
N LEU A 22 -6.53 6.86 2.29
CA LEU A 22 -5.72 7.39 3.38
C LEU A 22 -4.46 8.08 2.84
N GLN A 23 -4.00 9.10 3.55
CA GLN A 23 -2.65 9.61 3.39
C GLN A 23 -2.11 10.03 4.76
N ASP A 24 -0.85 9.69 5.03
CA ASP A 24 -0.18 10.16 6.24
C ASP A 24 1.35 10.09 6.06
N THR A 25 2.08 10.72 6.98
CA THR A 25 3.52 10.58 7.09
C THR A 25 3.82 9.48 8.12
N LEU A 26 4.47 8.41 7.68
CA LEU A 26 4.74 7.21 8.48
C LEU A 26 6.22 6.84 8.41
N SER A 27 6.69 6.10 9.40
CA SER A 27 8.05 5.55 9.38
C SER A 27 8.01 4.18 8.71
N VAL A 28 8.74 4.02 7.60
CA VAL A 28 8.71 2.81 6.76
C VAL A 28 10.10 2.24 6.58
N ALA A 29 10.25 0.95 6.83
CA ALA A 29 11.45 0.18 6.52
C ALA A 29 11.13 -0.86 5.44
N GLU A 30 11.84 -0.77 4.32
CA GLU A 30 11.81 -1.79 3.27
C GLU A 30 12.88 -2.83 3.58
N VAL A 31 12.48 -4.09 3.67
CA VAL A 31 13.32 -5.24 4.01
C VAL A 31 13.27 -6.25 2.88
N THR A 32 14.44 -6.60 2.36
CA THR A 32 14.67 -7.69 1.40
C THR A 32 15.47 -8.81 2.07
N SER A 33 15.65 -9.97 1.44
CA SER A 33 16.27 -11.16 2.05
C SER A 33 17.69 -10.96 2.60
N ALA A 34 18.40 -9.94 2.13
CA ALA A 34 19.75 -9.59 2.59
C ALA A 34 19.83 -8.22 3.31
N GLY A 35 18.68 -7.56 3.53
CA GLY A 35 18.63 -6.15 3.91
C GLY A 35 18.54 -5.89 5.41
N GLN A 36 19.16 -4.81 5.86
CA GLN A 36 18.92 -4.24 7.19
C GLN A 36 17.60 -3.45 7.20
N GLN A 37 16.86 -3.56 8.30
CA GLN A 37 15.65 -2.78 8.55
C GLN A 37 16.03 -1.31 8.84
N LYS A 38 16.00 -0.47 7.80
CA LYS A 38 16.26 0.98 7.95
C LYS A 38 14.98 1.77 7.76
N PHE A 39 14.44 2.25 8.88
CA PHE A 39 13.29 3.14 8.89
C PHE A 39 13.62 4.50 8.28
N LYS A 40 12.70 4.98 7.44
CA LYS A 40 12.75 6.31 6.86
C LYS A 40 11.35 6.90 6.89
N GLU A 41 11.28 8.20 7.10
CA GLU A 41 10.01 8.91 6.99
C GLU A 41 9.54 8.88 5.52
N ARG A 42 8.27 8.51 5.34
CA ARG A 42 7.62 8.43 4.02
C ARG A 42 6.25 9.05 4.10
N ARG A 43 5.90 9.82 3.08
CA ARG A 43 4.50 10.13 2.81
C ARG A 43 3.89 8.94 2.09
N VAL A 44 2.90 8.33 2.72
CA VAL A 44 2.22 7.13 2.24
C VAL A 44 0.83 7.50 1.75
N PHE A 45 0.46 6.99 0.57
CA PHE A 45 -0.85 7.19 -0.04
C PHE A 45 -1.50 5.83 -0.29
N LEU A 46 -2.66 5.58 0.30
CA LEU A 46 -3.46 4.39 0.07
C LEU A 46 -4.60 4.71 -0.90
N PHE A 47 -4.57 4.07 -2.05
CA PHE A 47 -5.66 4.07 -3.02
C PHE A 47 -6.39 2.72 -3.00
N GLU A 48 -7.53 2.65 -3.67
CA GLU A 48 -8.30 1.40 -3.81
C GLU A 48 -7.51 0.28 -4.50
N GLN A 49 -6.64 0.61 -5.46
CA GLN A 49 -5.89 -0.37 -6.25
C GLN A 49 -4.44 -0.57 -5.77
N MET A 50 -3.85 0.41 -5.09
CA MET A 50 -2.44 0.37 -4.69
C MET A 50 -2.11 1.21 -3.46
N ILE A 51 -1.01 0.89 -2.81
CA ILE A 51 -0.35 1.77 -1.84
C ILE A 51 0.95 2.32 -2.42
N ILE A 52 1.19 3.62 -2.25
CA ILE A 52 2.38 4.33 -2.76
C ILE A 52 3.17 4.91 -1.60
N PHE A 53 4.48 4.69 -1.61
CA PHE A 53 5.45 5.25 -0.68
C PHE A 53 6.28 6.31 -1.39
N SER A 54 6.37 7.49 -0.78
CA SER A 54 7.11 8.61 -1.33
C SER A 54 7.92 9.34 -0.27
N GLU A 55 8.95 10.04 -0.70
CA GLU A 55 9.68 11.00 0.12
C GLU A 55 9.04 12.38 -0.06
N MET A 56 8.73 13.05 1.06
CA MET A 56 8.23 14.42 1.06
C MET A 56 9.41 15.38 1.15
N ILE A 57 9.58 16.21 0.12
CA ILE A 57 10.59 17.26 0.09
C ILE A 57 9.88 18.59 0.27
N GLU A 58 10.10 19.24 1.41
CA GLU A 58 9.68 20.61 1.63
C GLU A 58 10.64 21.56 0.91
N ARG A 59 10.17 22.21 -0.16
CA ARG A 59 10.91 23.33 -0.73
C ARG A 59 10.46 24.62 -0.05
N LYS A 60 11.35 25.21 0.76
CA LYS A 60 11.23 26.60 1.19
C LYS A 60 11.59 27.51 0.01
N LYS A 61 10.59 28.04 -0.69
CA LYS A 61 10.78 29.13 -1.65
C LYS A 61 9.79 30.25 -1.36
N GLY A 62 10.24 31.27 -0.64
CA GLY A 62 9.42 32.40 -0.20
C GLY A 62 8.47 32.07 0.96
N MET A 63 7.38 32.84 1.09
CA MET A 63 6.40 32.74 2.18
C MET A 63 5.48 31.51 2.11
N PHE A 64 5.58 30.72 1.04
CA PHE A 64 4.74 29.54 0.80
C PHE A 64 5.60 28.27 0.77
N SER A 65 5.37 27.37 1.73
CA SER A 65 5.93 26.02 1.67
C SER A 65 5.16 25.22 0.62
N ASN A 66 5.87 24.66 -0.36
CA ASN A 66 5.29 23.74 -1.32
C ASN A 66 6.01 22.40 -1.21
N ALA A 67 5.34 21.42 -0.60
CA ALA A 67 5.82 20.06 -0.57
C ALA A 67 5.76 19.42 -1.96
N THR A 68 6.83 18.72 -2.34
CA THR A 68 6.93 17.86 -3.52
C THR A 68 7.08 16.42 -3.05
N TYR A 69 6.45 15.46 -3.73
CA TYR A 69 6.58 14.04 -3.37
C TYR A 69 7.39 13.31 -4.42
N ILE A 70 8.42 12.59 -4.00
CA ILE A 70 9.27 11.78 -4.87
C ILE A 70 8.92 10.31 -4.64
N TYR A 71 8.44 9.64 -5.68
CA TYR A 71 8.15 8.21 -5.65
C TYR A 71 9.36 7.41 -5.15
N LYS A 72 9.10 6.42 -4.29
CA LYS A 72 10.13 5.47 -3.83
C LYS A 72 9.76 4.04 -4.14
N ASN A 73 8.55 3.65 -3.75
CA ASN A 73 8.09 2.29 -3.95
C ASN A 73 6.56 2.24 -3.94
N SER A 74 5.97 1.15 -4.39
CA SER A 74 4.53 0.92 -4.34
C SER A 74 4.21 -0.57 -4.31
N LEU A 75 3.01 -0.89 -3.86
CA LEU A 75 2.52 -2.27 -3.87
C LEU A 75 1.07 -2.28 -4.34
N ASN A 76 0.80 -3.14 -5.33
CA ASN A 76 -0.56 -3.35 -5.83
C ASN A 76 -1.35 -4.17 -4.82
N VAL A 77 -2.59 -3.78 -4.57
CA VAL A 77 -3.49 -4.47 -3.63
C VAL A 77 -3.64 -5.94 -3.97
N ASN A 78 -3.73 -6.28 -5.27
CA ASN A 78 -3.87 -7.67 -5.74
C ASN A 78 -2.64 -8.56 -5.43
N LYS A 79 -1.49 -7.96 -5.15
CA LYS A 79 -0.23 -8.62 -4.82
C LYS A 79 0.18 -8.36 -3.37
N MET A 80 -0.68 -7.71 -2.57
CA MET A 80 -0.37 -7.34 -1.20
C MET A 80 -0.92 -8.37 -0.21
N SER A 81 -0.20 -8.59 0.89
CA SER A 81 -0.75 -9.19 2.11
C SER A 81 -0.40 -8.34 3.32
N LEU A 82 -1.29 -8.34 4.32
CA LEU A 82 -1.17 -7.57 5.56
C LEU A 82 -0.89 -8.50 6.74
N ILE A 83 0.07 -8.10 7.58
CA ILE A 83 0.26 -8.61 8.94
C ILE A 83 -0.06 -7.44 9.88
N CYS A 84 -1.18 -7.54 10.59
CA CYS A 84 -1.71 -6.45 11.41
C CYS A 84 -0.86 -6.15 12.65
N ASN A 85 -0.24 -7.18 13.24
CA ASN A 85 0.49 -7.07 14.49
C ASN A 85 1.90 -7.62 14.31
N VAL A 86 2.88 -6.81 14.68
CA VAL A 86 4.28 -7.24 14.80
C VAL A 86 4.56 -7.44 16.28
N ASP A 87 5.15 -8.57 16.64
CA ASP A 87 5.38 -8.95 18.04
C ASP A 87 6.21 -7.89 18.78
N ASN A 88 5.79 -7.57 20.01
CA ASN A 88 6.40 -6.55 20.88
C ASN A 88 6.43 -5.12 20.29
N GLU A 89 5.71 -4.86 19.20
CA GLU A 89 5.74 -3.57 18.49
C GLU A 89 4.30 -3.08 18.21
N PRO A 90 3.61 -2.49 19.22
CA PRO A 90 2.18 -2.21 19.15
C PRO A 90 1.81 -1.22 18.04
N LEU A 91 2.74 -0.34 17.64
CA LEU A 91 2.55 0.66 16.59
C LEU A 91 2.89 0.16 15.18
N ARG A 92 3.36 -1.08 15.04
CA ARG A 92 3.81 -1.62 13.76
C ARG A 92 2.82 -2.59 13.13
N PHE A 93 2.79 -2.54 11.80
CA PHE A 93 2.17 -3.51 10.91
C PHE A 93 3.09 -3.73 9.71
N GLN A 94 2.86 -4.80 8.94
CA GLN A 94 3.73 -5.16 7.82
C GLN A 94 2.91 -5.46 6.56
N LEU A 95 3.43 -5.03 5.42
CA LEU A 95 2.92 -5.35 4.09
C LEU A 95 3.95 -6.19 3.34
N ASN A 96 3.51 -7.32 2.79
CA ASN A 96 4.38 -8.17 1.95
C ASN A 96 3.91 -8.13 0.51
N ASP A 97 4.88 -8.10 -0.40
CA ASP A 97 4.65 -8.37 -1.80
C ASP A 97 4.57 -9.88 -2.04
N ARG A 98 3.46 -10.32 -2.62
CA ARG A 98 3.17 -11.72 -2.97
C ARG A 98 3.51 -12.04 -4.42
N THR A 99 4.15 -11.14 -5.15
CA THR A 99 4.66 -11.42 -6.50
C THR A 99 5.64 -12.60 -6.44
N PRO A 100 5.50 -13.64 -7.28
CA PRO A 100 6.43 -14.77 -7.29
C PRO A 100 7.88 -14.31 -7.43
N GLY A 101 8.75 -14.75 -6.52
CA GLY A 101 10.16 -14.36 -6.48
C GLY A 101 10.45 -13.02 -5.78
N SER A 102 9.42 -12.28 -5.34
CA SER A 102 9.58 -11.10 -4.50
C SER A 102 9.70 -11.51 -3.03
N ASP A 103 10.66 -10.91 -2.35
CA ASP A 103 10.91 -11.04 -0.91
C ASP A 103 10.73 -9.69 -0.18
N VAL A 104 10.15 -8.72 -0.88
CA VAL A 104 9.99 -7.35 -0.41
C VAL A 104 8.93 -7.31 0.69
N ARG A 105 9.36 -6.80 1.84
CA ARG A 105 8.52 -6.58 3.01
C ARG A 105 8.64 -5.12 3.43
N MET A 106 7.52 -4.48 3.72
CA MET A 106 7.49 -3.11 4.24
C MET A 106 6.96 -3.15 5.66
N ILE A 107 7.83 -2.83 6.62
CA ILE A 107 7.47 -2.68 8.02
C ILE A 107 7.16 -1.21 8.24
N ILE A 108 5.94 -0.93 8.70
CA ILE A 108 5.39 0.41 8.83
C ILE A 108 5.08 0.65 10.29
N GLN A 109 5.60 1.76 10.82
CA GLN A 109 5.33 2.23 12.16
C GLN A 109 4.44 3.48 12.08
N ALA A 110 3.26 3.37 12.69
CA ALA A 110 2.28 4.44 12.79
C ALA A 110 2.64 5.46 13.88
N ASN A 111 1.98 6.61 13.82
CA ASN A 111 2.19 7.71 14.77
C ASN A 111 1.48 7.48 16.12
N SER A 112 0.45 6.64 16.14
CA SER A 112 -0.32 6.24 17.32
C SER A 112 -1.02 4.90 17.08
N GLU A 113 -1.54 4.27 18.14
CA GLU A 113 -2.32 3.03 18.02
C GLU A 113 -3.59 3.24 17.20
N GLU A 114 -4.32 4.33 17.44
CA GLU A 114 -5.51 4.69 16.66
C GLU A 114 -5.19 4.87 15.17
N ASN A 115 -4.05 5.50 14.86
CA ASN A 115 -3.59 5.67 13.48
C ASN A 115 -3.28 4.30 12.86
N LYS A 116 -2.56 3.43 13.58
CA LYS A 116 -2.32 2.05 13.13
C LYS A 116 -3.63 1.31 12.86
N GLU A 117 -4.58 1.33 13.79
CA GLU A 117 -5.86 0.65 13.65
C GLU A 117 -6.63 1.14 12.43
N THR A 118 -6.62 2.44 12.18
CA THR A 118 -7.20 3.05 10.99
C THR A 118 -6.57 2.50 9.71
N TRP A 119 -5.24 2.47 9.64
CA TRP A 119 -4.50 1.93 8.49
C TRP A 119 -4.78 0.44 8.29
N VAL A 120 -4.66 -0.36 9.33
CA VAL A 120 -4.91 -1.81 9.31
C VAL A 120 -6.34 -2.10 8.85
N ARG A 121 -7.34 -1.42 9.41
CA ARG A 121 -8.74 -1.60 9.06
C ARG A 121 -9.02 -1.27 7.59
N GLN A 122 -8.51 -0.14 7.11
CA GLN A 122 -8.72 0.26 5.72
C GLN A 122 -8.05 -0.71 4.74
N ILE A 123 -6.80 -1.10 4.99
CA ILE A 123 -6.09 -2.07 4.14
C ILE A 123 -6.80 -3.42 4.16
N GLN A 124 -7.21 -3.91 5.33
CA GLN A 124 -7.94 -5.18 5.46
C GLN A 124 -9.25 -5.15 4.68
N SER A 125 -10.02 -4.06 4.79
CA SER A 125 -11.29 -3.88 4.06
C SER A 125 -11.09 -3.99 2.54
N ILE A 126 -10.04 -3.36 2.01
CA ILE A 126 -9.72 -3.42 0.57
C ILE A 126 -9.30 -4.84 0.16
N LEU A 127 -8.46 -5.50 0.97
CA LEU A 127 -8.02 -6.88 0.70
C LEU A 127 -9.19 -7.88 0.74
N ASP A 128 -10.13 -7.71 1.66
CA ASP A 128 -11.30 -8.57 1.77
C ASP A 128 -12.28 -8.34 0.60
N MET A 129 -12.43 -7.09 0.16
CA MET A 129 -13.18 -6.76 -1.04
C MET A 129 -12.56 -7.44 -2.28
N GLN A 130 -11.23 -7.36 -2.44
CA GLN A 130 -10.50 -8.00 -3.53
C GLN A 130 -10.68 -9.54 -3.54
N LYS A 131 -10.62 -10.18 -2.37
CA LYS A 131 -10.89 -11.62 -2.23
C LYS A 131 -12.30 -11.97 -2.69
N LYS A 132 -13.33 -11.24 -2.23
CA LYS A 132 -14.73 -11.49 -2.62
C LYS A 132 -14.94 -11.47 -4.13
N PHE A 133 -14.31 -10.52 -4.83
CA PHE A 133 -14.36 -10.46 -6.29
C PHE A 133 -13.59 -11.60 -6.98
N SER A 134 -12.51 -12.11 -6.38
CA SER A 134 -11.76 -13.24 -6.94
C SER A 134 -12.47 -14.60 -6.80
N PHE A 135 -13.34 -14.76 -5.79
CA PHE A 135 -14.13 -15.99 -5.58
C PHE A 135 -15.46 -16.01 -6.33
N SER A 136 -15.89 -14.89 -6.93
CA SER A 136 -17.18 -14.78 -7.61
C SER A 136 -17.14 -15.10 -9.11
N THR A 137 -16.06 -15.65 -9.65
CA THR A 137 -16.08 -16.24 -11.00
C THR A 137 -16.84 -17.56 -10.95
N PRO A 138 -18.02 -17.69 -11.59
CA PRO A 138 -18.68 -18.98 -11.69
C PRO A 138 -17.79 -19.87 -12.54
N VAL A 139 -17.34 -20.99 -11.96
CA VAL A 139 -16.89 -22.12 -12.77
C VAL A 139 -18.11 -22.55 -13.58
N SER A 140 -18.16 -22.21 -14.87
CA SER A 140 -19.10 -22.83 -15.80
C SER A 140 -18.84 -24.33 -15.80
N HIS A 141 -19.60 -25.06 -15.00
CA HIS A 141 -19.67 -26.52 -15.05
C HIS A 141 -20.35 -26.86 -16.37
N SER A 142 -19.56 -27.17 -17.40
CA SER A 142 -20.03 -27.83 -18.60
C SER A 142 -20.49 -29.25 -18.23
N ILE A 143 -21.79 -29.48 -18.29
CA ILE A 143 -22.41 -30.81 -18.18
C ILE A 143 -21.96 -31.64 -19.38
N PRO A 144 -21.43 -32.87 -19.21
CA PRO A 144 -21.31 -33.80 -20.32
C PRO A 144 -22.66 -34.51 -20.49
N GLU A 145 -23.48 -34.07 -21.44
CA GLU A 145 -24.56 -34.92 -21.97
C GLU A 145 -23.95 -35.93 -22.94
N GLY A 146 -23.61 -37.09 -22.39
CA GLY A 146 -23.33 -38.29 -23.16
C GLY A 146 -24.33 -39.36 -22.78
N THR A 147 -25.45 -39.45 -23.49
CA THR A 147 -26.18 -40.71 -23.66
C THR A 147 -26.98 -40.69 -24.95
N GLN A 148 -26.46 -41.36 -25.98
CA GLN A 148 -27.21 -42.21 -26.90
C GLN A 148 -26.26 -43.28 -27.44
#